data_AF-A0A8X7R0I5-F1
#
_entry.id   AF-A0A8X7R0I5-F1
#
_cell.length_a   1.000
_cell.length_b   1.000
_cell.length_c   1.000
_cell.angle_alpha   90.00
_cell.angle_beta   90.00
_cell.angle_gamma   90.00
#
_symmetry.space_group_name_H-M   'P 1'
#
loop_
_entity.id
_entity.type
_entity.pdbx_description
1 polymer ?
#
loop_
_entity_poly.entity_id
_entity_poly.type
_entity_poly.pdbx_seq_one_letter_code
_entity_poly.pdbx_strand_id
1 'polypeptide(L)'
;MPLLRRKQETDEKLCGAMSDVELLKENLSGLELAQEEANSLLDMVHSNNDRLEHDVAFLKAVLNDTVADIHHHPSITTSLRFGVFLNPLQCLNLMDLSYSKYLKEIPDLSKATSLEELYLSDCKSLLELTSSIGNATKLTVFKLNGCLLLKELPSSMGCTNINEFPNFSDSIVERDRDRGGSSMG
;
A
#
# COMPACT_ATOMS: atom_id res chain seq x y z
N MET A 1 63.64 -26.49 16.12
CA MET A 1 62.65 -25.49 16.63
C MET A 1 61.76 -24.81 15.59
N PRO A 2 62.13 -24.59 14.31
CA PRO A 2 61.26 -23.90 13.33
C PRO A 2 59.97 -24.66 12.97
N LEU A 3 60.03 -25.99 12.90
CA LEU A 3 58.89 -26.83 12.51
C LEU A 3 57.75 -26.83 13.53
N LEU A 4 58.06 -26.73 14.83
CA LEU A 4 57.05 -26.63 15.88
C LEU A 4 56.27 -25.30 15.80
N ARG A 5 56.96 -24.17 15.58
CA ARG A 5 56.28 -22.88 15.41
C ARG A 5 55.36 -22.88 14.19
N ARG A 6 55.83 -23.44 13.08
CA ARG A 6 55.05 -23.51 11.85
C ARG A 6 53.80 -24.36 12.01
N LYS A 7 53.89 -25.46 12.77
CA LYS A 7 52.74 -26.30 13.13
C LYS A 7 51.75 -25.57 14.05
N GLN A 8 52.23 -24.89 15.08
CA GLN A 8 51.40 -24.10 15.99
C GLN A 8 50.61 -23.02 15.23
N GLU A 9 51.27 -22.32 14.30
CA GLU A 9 50.66 -21.26 13.49
C GLU A 9 49.60 -21.81 12.52
N THR A 10 49.80 -23.01 11.96
CA THR A 10 48.77 -23.66 11.14
C THR A 10 47.59 -24.13 11.97
N ASP A 11 47.82 -24.61 13.20
CA ASP A 11 46.77 -25.08 14.09
C ASP A 11 45.89 -23.91 14.58
N GLU A 12 46.47 -22.73 14.86
CA GLU A 12 45.72 -21.51 15.18
C GLU A 12 44.89 -21.00 14.00
N LYS A 13 45.46 -20.97 12.79
CA LYS A 13 44.72 -20.57 11.57
C LYS A 13 43.58 -21.52 11.27
N LEU A 14 43.79 -22.82 11.48
CA LEU A 14 42.75 -23.84 11.32
C LEU A 14 41.62 -23.63 12.34
N CYS A 15 41.96 -23.36 13.61
CA CYS A 15 40.98 -23.06 14.65
C CYS A 15 40.15 -21.80 14.33
N GLY A 16 40.79 -20.72 13.86
CA GLY A 16 40.10 -19.51 13.41
C GLY A 16 39.15 -19.78 12.25
N ALA A 17 39.61 -20.50 11.23
CA ALA A 17 38.77 -20.86 10.08
C ALA A 17 37.57 -21.74 10.48
N MET A 18 37.73 -22.63 11.47
CA MET A 18 36.61 -23.43 11.99
C MET A 18 35.54 -22.55 12.66
N SER A 19 35.96 -21.56 13.45
CA SER A 19 35.03 -20.61 14.09
C SER A 19 34.29 -19.74 13.06
N ASP A 20 34.99 -19.30 12.00
CA ASP A 20 34.37 -18.53 10.92
C ASP A 20 33.35 -19.37 10.14
N VAL A 21 33.65 -20.65 9.90
CA VAL A 21 32.71 -21.60 9.27
C VAL A 21 31.46 -21.80 10.13
N GLU A 22 31.61 -21.84 11.45
CA GLU A 22 30.49 -21.98 12.38
C GLU A 22 29.60 -20.73 12.38
N LEU A 23 30.20 -19.53 12.41
CA LEU A 23 29.48 -18.26 12.29
C LEU A 23 28.76 -18.13 10.95
N LEU A 24 29.39 -18.54 9.84
CA LEU A 24 28.75 -18.53 8.53
C LEU A 24 27.55 -19.47 8.45
N LYS A 25 27.60 -20.62 9.12
CA LYS A 25 26.45 -21.54 9.21
C LYS A 25 25.28 -20.92 9.97
N GLU A 26 25.55 -20.26 11.10
CA GLU A 26 24.50 -19.55 11.85
C GLU A 26 23.86 -18.45 11.00
N ASN A 27 24.67 -17.63 10.33
CA ASN A 27 24.16 -16.60 9.41
C ASN A 27 23.33 -17.18 8.26
N LEU A 28 23.76 -18.31 7.68
CA LEU A 28 23.00 -18.99 6.63
C LEU A 28 21.64 -19.46 7.14
N SER A 29 21.60 -20.04 8.35
CA SER A 29 20.35 -20.48 8.98
C SER A 29 19.39 -19.33 9.26
N GLY A 30 19.91 -18.17 9.68
CA GLY A 30 19.12 -16.95 9.87
C GLY A 30 18.54 -16.41 8.56
N LEU A 31 19.31 -16.49 7.46
CA LEU A 31 18.85 -16.11 6.13
C LEU A 31 17.77 -17.05 5.59
N GLU A 32 17.92 -18.36 5.79
CA GLU A 32 16.90 -19.36 5.40
C GLU A 32 15.58 -19.11 6.14
N LEU A 33 15.63 -18.85 7.45
CA LEU A 33 14.45 -18.54 8.25
C LEU A 33 13.73 -17.27 7.77
N ALA A 34 14.50 -16.20 7.52
CA ALA A 34 13.96 -14.94 7.00
C ALA A 34 13.34 -15.10 5.60
N GLN A 35 13.93 -15.96 4.76
CA GLN A 35 13.38 -16.28 3.45
C GLN A 35 12.06 -17.05 3.54
N GLU A 36 11.95 -17.98 4.49
CA GLU A 36 10.72 -18.76 4.70
C GLU A 36 9.57 -17.88 5.24
N GLU A 37 9.87 -16.94 6.16
CA GLU A 37 8.91 -15.96 6.64
C GLU A 37 8.43 -15.04 5.50
N ALA A 38 9.34 -14.57 4.65
CA ALA A 38 8.99 -13.75 3.49
C ALA A 38 8.09 -14.51 2.50
N ASN A 39 8.35 -15.80 2.25
CA ASN A 39 7.52 -16.64 1.40
C ASN A 39 6.12 -16.85 2.00
N SER A 40 6.03 -17.08 3.32
CA SER A 40 4.75 -17.21 4.00
C SER A 40 3.91 -15.93 3.95
N LEU A 41 4.54 -14.76 4.11
CA LEU A 41 3.87 -13.47 3.94
C LEU A 41 3.40 -13.24 2.49
N LEU A 42 4.21 -13.65 1.51
CA LEU A 42 3.86 -13.55 0.09
C LEU A 42 2.64 -14.41 -0.25
N ASP A 43 2.58 -15.65 0.25
CA ASP A 43 1.43 -16.55 0.07
C ASP A 43 0.14 -15.96 0.67
N MET A 44 0.25 -15.31 1.83
CA MET A 44 -0.88 -14.62 2.47
C MET A 44 -1.39 -13.44 1.62
N VAL A 45 -0.48 -12.65 1.04
CA VAL A 45 -0.83 -11.54 0.16
C VAL A 45 -1.48 -12.06 -1.13
N HIS A 46 -0.95 -13.11 -1.74
CA HIS A 46 -1.56 -13.75 -2.90
C HIS A 46 -2.97 -14.27 -2.60
N SER A 47 -3.16 -14.97 -1.48
CA SER A 47 -4.49 -15.46 -1.08
C SER A 47 -5.50 -14.32 -0.87
N ASN A 48 -5.07 -13.20 -0.29
CA ASN A 48 -5.93 -12.02 -0.13
C ASN A 48 -6.27 -11.38 -1.49
N ASN A 49 -5.32 -11.33 -2.43
CA ASN A 49 -5.58 -10.83 -3.77
C ASN A 49 -6.58 -11.72 -4.53
N ASP A 50 -6.43 -13.04 -4.44
CA ASP A 50 -7.35 -14.00 -5.08
C ASP A 50 -8.79 -13.87 -4.54
N ARG A 51 -8.94 -13.67 -3.22
CA ARG A 51 -10.25 -13.40 -2.61
C ARG A 51 -10.87 -12.10 -3.10
N LEU A 52 -10.08 -11.03 -3.19
CA LEU A 52 -10.54 -9.75 -3.72
C LEU A 52 -10.94 -9.85 -5.20
N GLU A 53 -10.17 -10.58 -6.01
CA GLU A 53 -10.51 -10.84 -7.41
C GLU A 53 -11.82 -11.61 -7.53
N HIS A 54 -12.05 -12.59 -6.65
CA HIS A 54 -13.30 -13.34 -6.59
C HIS A 54 -14.49 -12.44 -6.22
N ASP A 55 -14.35 -11.62 -5.17
CA ASP A 55 -15.41 -10.69 -4.73
C ASP A 55 -15.75 -9.66 -5.83
N VAL A 56 -14.73 -9.15 -6.53
CA VAL A 56 -14.93 -8.25 -7.68
C VAL A 56 -15.62 -8.96 -8.85
N ALA A 57 -15.26 -10.21 -9.14
CA ALA A 57 -15.92 -11.00 -10.18
C ALA A 57 -17.40 -11.26 -9.84
N PHE A 58 -17.70 -11.56 -8.57
CA PHE A 58 -19.07 -11.70 -8.08
C PHE A 58 -19.86 -10.41 -8.24
N LEU A 59 -19.32 -9.27 -7.80
CA LEU A 59 -19.99 -7.96 -7.96
C LEU A 59 -20.22 -7.60 -9.43
N LYS A 60 -19.26 -7.90 -10.32
CA LYS A 60 -19.44 -7.74 -11.77
C LYS A 60 -20.53 -8.64 -12.33
N ALA A 61 -20.62 -9.89 -11.89
CA ALA A 61 -21.65 -10.82 -12.32
C ALA A 61 -23.04 -10.36 -11.88
N VAL A 62 -23.20 -9.99 -10.60
CA VAL A 62 -24.45 -9.42 -10.08
C VAL A 62 -24.84 -8.16 -10.85
N LEU A 63 -23.88 -7.28 -11.15
CA LEU A 63 -24.14 -6.10 -11.97
C LEU A 63 -24.60 -6.48 -13.39
N ASN A 64 -23.95 -7.44 -14.04
CA ASN A 64 -24.33 -7.86 -15.39
C ASN A 64 -25.71 -8.54 -15.43
N ASP A 65 -26.04 -9.36 -14.43
CA ASP A 65 -27.35 -10.02 -14.32
C ASP A 65 -28.46 -8.99 -14.07
N THR A 66 -28.24 -8.03 -13.16
CA THR A 66 -29.20 -6.94 -12.96
C THR A 66 -29.39 -6.09 -14.22
N VAL A 67 -28.32 -5.87 -15.01
CA VAL A 67 -28.42 -5.21 -16.32
C VAL A 67 -29.22 -6.06 -17.31
N ALA A 68 -29.03 -7.37 -17.35
CA ALA A 68 -29.75 -8.28 -18.24
C ALA A 68 -31.26 -8.34 -17.93
N ASP A 69 -31.64 -8.37 -16.64
CA ASP A 69 -33.04 -8.36 -16.21
C ASP A 69 -33.77 -7.07 -16.63
N ILE A 70 -33.08 -5.94 -16.61
CA ILE A 70 -33.62 -4.66 -17.10
C ILE A 70 -33.89 -4.72 -18.61
N HIS A 71 -33.10 -5.45 -19.39
CA HIS A 71 -33.26 -5.55 -20.84
C HIS A 71 -34.48 -6.38 -21.28
N HIS A 72 -35.07 -7.21 -20.41
CA HIS A 72 -36.22 -8.05 -20.76
C HIS A 72 -37.59 -7.34 -20.61
N HIS A 73 -37.64 -6.09 -20.13
CA HIS A 73 -38.88 -5.32 -19.99
C HIS A 73 -38.82 -3.95 -20.72
N PRO A 74 -39.15 -3.90 -22.02
CA PRO A 74 -38.91 -2.73 -22.88
C PRO A 74 -39.71 -1.46 -22.54
N SER A 75 -40.70 -1.53 -21.64
CA SER A 75 -41.46 -0.36 -21.18
C SER A 75 -40.78 0.38 -20.02
N ILE A 76 -39.87 -0.25 -19.29
CA ILE A 76 -39.13 0.36 -18.18
C ILE A 76 -37.83 1.01 -18.70
N THR A 77 -37.31 0.50 -19.83
CA THR A 77 -35.99 0.85 -20.36
C THR A 77 -35.87 2.25 -20.95
N THR A 78 -36.93 2.98 -21.31
CA THR A 78 -36.80 4.37 -21.80
C THR A 78 -36.70 5.40 -20.68
N SER A 79 -37.41 5.19 -19.56
CA SER A 79 -37.29 6.04 -18.37
C SER A 79 -36.05 5.69 -17.54
N LEU A 80 -35.61 4.42 -17.52
CA LEU A 80 -34.34 4.01 -16.90
C LEU A 80 -33.12 4.12 -17.83
N ARG A 81 -33.28 4.23 -19.17
CA ARG A 81 -32.13 4.43 -20.09
C ARG A 81 -31.35 5.70 -19.81
N PHE A 82 -32.03 6.73 -19.32
CA PHE A 82 -31.38 7.95 -18.88
C PHE A 82 -30.75 7.82 -17.48
N GLY A 83 -31.13 6.79 -16.70
CA GLY A 83 -30.75 6.64 -15.30
C GLY A 83 -29.73 5.54 -14.97
N VAL A 84 -29.44 4.58 -15.85
CA VAL A 84 -28.56 3.42 -15.53
C VAL A 84 -27.35 3.29 -16.46
N PHE A 85 -27.03 4.32 -17.26
CA PHE A 85 -25.69 4.46 -17.84
C PHE A 85 -24.69 5.01 -16.81
N LEU A 86 -24.85 4.63 -15.54
CA LEU A 86 -24.02 5.12 -14.46
C LEU A 86 -22.82 4.20 -14.35
N ASN A 87 -21.64 4.72 -14.67
CA ASN A 87 -20.40 4.04 -14.26
C ASN A 87 -20.52 3.77 -12.75
N PRO A 88 -20.10 2.61 -12.22
CA PRO A 88 -20.22 2.31 -10.79
C PRO A 88 -19.64 3.42 -9.90
N LEU A 89 -18.61 4.11 -10.40
CA LEU A 89 -18.00 5.28 -9.76
C LEU A 89 -18.93 6.50 -9.69
N GLN A 90 -19.88 6.69 -10.61
CA GLN A 90 -20.84 7.80 -10.58
C GLN A 90 -21.83 7.73 -9.41
N CYS A 91 -22.00 6.55 -8.80
CA CYS A 91 -22.79 6.35 -7.60
C CYS A 91 -21.94 6.21 -6.33
N LEU A 92 -20.61 6.31 -6.46
CA LEU A 92 -19.70 6.18 -5.33
C LEU A 92 -19.71 7.49 -4.54
N ASN A 93 -20.28 7.46 -3.34
CA ASN A 93 -20.36 8.62 -2.45
C ASN A 93 -19.24 8.64 -1.41
N LEU A 94 -18.73 7.47 -1.00
CA LEU A 94 -17.67 7.33 -0.01
C LEU A 94 -16.60 6.38 -0.53
N MET A 95 -15.35 6.77 -0.36
CA MET A 95 -14.19 5.95 -0.66
C MET A 95 -13.20 6.01 0.50
N ASP A 96 -13.01 4.89 1.18
CA ASP A 96 -12.01 4.76 2.25
C ASP A 96 -10.88 3.85 1.80
N LEU A 97 -9.69 4.44 1.77
CA LEU A 97 -8.42 3.79 1.43
C LEU A 97 -7.41 3.93 2.58
N SER A 98 -7.86 4.32 3.78
CA SER A 98 -7.00 4.56 4.93
C SER A 98 -6.18 3.32 5.31
N TYR A 99 -5.02 3.53 5.91
CA TYR A 99 -4.07 2.51 6.35
C TYR A 99 -3.47 1.65 5.23
N SER A 100 -3.65 2.06 3.97
CA SER A 100 -3.08 1.35 2.81
C SER A 100 -1.57 1.59 2.70
N LYS A 101 -0.79 0.75 3.40
CA LYS A 101 0.67 0.87 3.52
C LYS A 101 1.42 0.86 2.19
N TYR A 102 0.86 0.25 1.14
CA TYR A 102 1.51 0.09 -0.18
C TYR A 102 0.84 0.92 -1.28
N LEU A 103 -0.18 1.70 -0.96
CA LEU A 103 -0.86 2.55 -1.93
C LEU A 103 0.09 3.67 -2.37
N LYS A 104 0.53 3.63 -3.62
CA LYS A 104 1.42 4.64 -4.21
C LYS A 104 0.66 5.77 -4.89
N GLU A 105 -0.49 5.43 -5.47
CA GLU A 105 -1.37 6.30 -6.25
C GLU A 105 -2.81 5.84 -6.03
N ILE A 106 -3.77 6.77 -6.03
CA ILE A 106 -5.20 6.48 -5.99
C ILE A 106 -5.72 6.08 -7.38
N PRO A 107 -6.84 5.33 -7.50
CA PRO A 107 -7.42 5.03 -8.80
C PRO A 107 -7.91 6.29 -9.52
N ASP A 108 -8.17 6.18 -10.83
CA ASP A 108 -8.75 7.27 -11.61
C ASP A 108 -10.18 7.59 -11.13
N LEU A 109 -10.38 8.79 -10.59
CA LEU A 109 -11.65 9.30 -10.10
C LEU A 109 -12.39 10.16 -11.13
N SER A 110 -11.98 10.15 -12.40
CA SER A 110 -12.58 10.98 -13.46
C SER A 110 -14.09 10.82 -13.62
N LYS A 111 -14.61 9.65 -13.25
CA LYS A 111 -16.03 9.27 -13.31
C LYS A 111 -16.73 9.29 -11.95
N ALA A 112 -16.02 9.62 -10.87
CA ALA A 112 -16.55 9.63 -9.49
C ALA A 112 -17.26 10.96 -9.16
N THR A 113 -18.23 11.35 -9.98
CA THR A 113 -18.90 12.67 -9.90
C THR A 113 -19.82 12.84 -8.70
N SER A 114 -20.12 11.76 -7.96
CA SER A 114 -20.96 11.81 -6.74
C SER A 114 -20.17 11.59 -5.46
N LEU A 115 -18.84 11.52 -5.52
CA LEU A 115 -18.00 11.28 -4.36
C LEU A 115 -18.06 12.47 -3.41
N GLU A 116 -18.48 12.22 -2.17
CA GLU A 116 -18.67 13.19 -1.09
C GLU A 116 -17.59 13.04 0.00
N GLU A 117 -17.12 11.81 0.24
CA GLU A 117 -16.13 11.51 1.27
C GLU A 117 -14.97 10.66 0.74
N LEU A 118 -13.74 11.13 0.97
CA LEU A 118 -12.51 10.40 0.62
C LEU A 118 -11.57 10.36 1.83
N TYR A 119 -11.27 9.14 2.28
CA TYR A 119 -10.38 8.88 3.40
C TYR A 119 -9.09 8.20 2.92
N LEU A 120 -7.95 8.81 3.22
CA LEU A 120 -6.61 8.33 2.88
C LEU A 120 -5.68 8.41 4.09
N SER A 121 -6.22 8.37 5.31
CA SER A 121 -5.42 8.48 6.53
C SER A 121 -4.39 7.35 6.61
N ASP A 122 -3.18 7.62 7.09
CA ASP A 122 -2.09 6.65 7.29
C ASP A 122 -1.62 5.90 6.02
N CYS A 123 -1.84 6.47 4.83
CA CYS A 123 -1.28 5.98 3.57
C CYS A 123 0.19 6.40 3.39
N LYS A 124 1.09 5.73 4.13
CA LYS A 124 2.51 6.13 4.23
C LYS A 124 3.31 6.07 2.92
N SER A 125 2.89 5.25 1.96
CA SER A 125 3.55 5.10 0.65
C SER A 125 2.96 5.95 -0.47
N LEU A 126 1.93 6.74 -0.18
CA LEU A 126 1.23 7.54 -1.18
C LEU A 126 2.14 8.69 -1.63
N LEU A 127 2.47 8.72 -2.93
CA LEU A 127 3.41 9.69 -3.50
C LEU A 127 2.69 10.89 -4.12
N GLU A 128 1.61 10.58 -4.83
CA GLU A 128 0.83 11.55 -5.60
C GLU A 128 -0.65 11.16 -5.62
N LEU A 129 -1.49 12.17 -5.85
CA LEU A 129 -2.90 11.99 -6.13
C LEU A 129 -3.12 12.17 -7.63
N THR A 130 -4.02 11.38 -8.21
CA THR A 130 -4.40 11.54 -9.61
C THR A 130 -5.04 12.90 -9.83
N SER A 131 -4.75 13.56 -10.95
CA SER A 131 -5.33 14.87 -11.29
C SER A 131 -6.86 14.84 -11.40
N SER A 132 -7.42 13.65 -11.62
CA SER A 132 -8.86 13.41 -11.75
C SER A 132 -9.65 13.52 -10.45
N ILE A 133 -8.99 13.63 -9.29
CA ILE A 133 -9.63 14.02 -8.03
C ILE A 133 -10.38 15.36 -8.14
N GLY A 134 -9.90 16.29 -8.99
CA GLY A 134 -10.58 17.56 -9.24
C GLY A 134 -11.95 17.40 -9.91
N ASN A 135 -12.27 16.23 -10.46
CA ASN A 135 -13.59 15.93 -11.01
C ASN A 135 -14.61 15.51 -9.93
N ALA A 136 -14.17 15.22 -8.70
CA ALA A 136 -15.03 14.94 -7.56
C ALA A 136 -15.63 16.24 -7.00
N THR A 137 -16.49 16.90 -7.78
CA THR A 137 -17.03 18.23 -7.46
C THR A 137 -17.95 18.28 -6.24
N LYS A 138 -18.40 17.13 -5.74
CA LYS A 138 -19.21 17.00 -4.52
C LYS A 138 -18.41 16.65 -3.27
N LEU A 139 -17.08 16.53 -3.38
CA LEU A 139 -16.25 16.12 -2.26
C LEU A 139 -16.31 17.17 -1.14
N THR A 140 -16.82 16.77 0.03
CA THR A 140 -16.95 17.63 1.22
C THR A 140 -16.02 17.19 2.34
N VAL A 141 -15.68 15.90 2.39
CA VAL A 141 -14.75 15.33 3.38
C VAL A 141 -13.56 14.75 2.64
N PHE A 142 -12.37 15.21 3.02
CA PHE A 142 -11.11 14.70 2.48
C PHE A 142 -10.08 14.61 3.59
N LYS A 143 -9.61 13.38 3.90
CA LYS A 143 -8.64 13.15 5.00
C LYS A 143 -7.33 12.55 4.48
N LEU A 144 -6.22 13.20 4.81
CA LEU A 144 -4.84 12.80 4.42
C LEU A 144 -3.88 12.67 5.62
N ASN A 145 -4.40 12.67 6.85
CA ASN A 145 -3.58 12.60 8.06
C ASN A 145 -2.67 11.37 8.03
N GLY A 146 -1.35 11.52 8.24
CA GLY A 146 -0.40 10.39 8.24
C GLY A 146 0.15 9.97 6.86
N CYS A 147 -0.13 10.72 5.79
CA CYS A 147 0.48 10.54 4.46
C CYS A 147 1.87 11.19 4.37
N LEU A 148 2.91 10.50 4.84
CA LEU A 148 4.26 11.07 5.00
C LEU A 148 5.02 11.36 3.69
N LEU A 149 4.73 10.60 2.63
CA LEU A 149 5.44 10.68 1.34
C LEU A 149 4.70 11.48 0.26
N LEU A 150 3.50 11.97 0.56
CA LEU A 150 2.71 12.77 -0.38
C LEU A 150 3.35 14.15 -0.52
N LYS A 151 3.74 14.54 -1.73
CA LYS A 151 4.52 15.76 -1.97
C LYS A 151 3.68 17.00 -2.22
N GLU A 152 2.60 16.83 -2.98
CA GLU A 152 1.75 17.92 -3.41
C GLU A 152 0.31 17.46 -3.61
N LEU A 153 -0.61 18.42 -3.51
CA LEU A 153 -1.99 18.22 -3.92
C LEU A 153 -2.14 18.70 -5.37
N PRO A 154 -2.89 17.98 -6.23
CA PRO A 154 -3.15 18.42 -7.58
C PRO A 154 -3.85 19.78 -7.59
N SER A 155 -3.40 20.66 -8.47
CA SER A 155 -3.91 22.03 -8.64
C SER A 155 -5.39 22.09 -9.01
N SER A 156 -5.95 21.00 -9.52
CA SER A 156 -7.37 20.82 -9.82
C SER A 156 -8.25 20.73 -8.56
N MET A 157 -7.69 20.47 -7.39
CA MET A 157 -8.36 20.61 -6.09
C MET A 157 -8.35 22.07 -5.64
N GLY A 158 -8.92 22.95 -6.46
CA GLY A 158 -9.06 24.36 -6.11
C GLY A 158 -9.81 24.50 -4.79
N CYS A 159 -9.11 24.95 -3.73
CA CYS A 159 -9.57 25.51 -2.45
C CYS A 159 -11.06 25.30 -2.08
N THR A 160 -11.55 24.07 -2.02
CA THR A 160 -12.97 23.78 -1.73
C THR A 160 -13.08 23.13 -0.36
N ASN A 161 -13.31 23.96 0.66
CA ASN A 161 -13.86 23.57 1.97
C ASN A 161 -13.22 22.39 2.73
N ILE A 162 -11.95 22.07 2.47
CA ILE A 162 -11.24 21.02 3.21
C ILE A 162 -10.92 21.56 4.61
N ASN A 163 -11.66 21.10 5.62
CA ASN A 163 -11.56 21.58 7.00
C ASN A 163 -10.22 21.23 7.70
N GLU A 164 -9.38 20.39 7.08
CA GLU A 164 -8.05 20.02 7.59
C GLU A 164 -7.06 19.94 6.42
N PHE A 165 -6.24 20.98 6.22
CA PHE A 165 -5.10 20.87 5.30
C PHE A 165 -4.05 19.94 5.92
N PRO A 166 -3.53 18.94 5.17
CA PRO A 166 -2.43 18.12 5.66
C PRO A 166 -1.20 19.00 5.88
N ASN A 167 -0.70 19.00 7.11
CA ASN A 167 0.54 19.67 7.46
C ASN A 167 1.72 18.87 6.89
N PHE A 168 2.20 19.23 5.70
CA PHE A 168 3.37 18.62 5.08
C PHE A 168 4.70 18.93 5.81
N SER A 169 4.67 19.77 6.86
CA SER A 169 5.88 20.24 7.54
C SER A 169 6.55 19.24 8.47
N ASP A 170 5.97 18.06 8.72
CA ASP A 170 6.60 17.03 9.58
C ASP A 170 7.52 16.07 8.82
N SER A 171 7.67 16.20 7.49
CA SER A 171 8.55 15.32 6.69
C SER A 171 10.05 15.55 6.89
N ILE A 172 10.48 16.42 7.82
CA ILE A 172 11.88 16.60 8.22
C ILE A 172 12.04 16.61 9.74
N VAL A 173 11.60 15.56 10.45
CA VAL A 173 12.11 15.31 11.81
C VAL A 173 12.35 13.80 12.02
N GLU A 174 13.63 13.47 12.17
CA GLU A 174 14.18 12.30 12.87
C GLU A 174 14.04 10.90 12.25
N ARG A 175 15.04 10.53 11.43
CA ARG A 175 15.73 9.23 11.57
C ARG A 175 17.25 9.41 11.52
N ASP A 176 17.77 10.23 12.43
CA ASP A 176 19.20 10.23 12.78
C ASP A 176 19.33 10.25 14.31
N ARG A 177 19.11 9.10 14.93
CA ARG A 177 19.81 8.63 16.14
C ARG A 177 19.26 7.26 16.55
N ASP A 178 19.93 6.22 16.07
CA ASP A 178 20.25 5.04 16.89
C ASP A 178 21.48 4.33 16.28
N ARG A 179 22.59 5.08 16.23
CA ARG A 179 23.94 4.51 16.35
C ARG A 179 24.64 5.20 17.51
N GLY A 180 24.77 4.47 18.62
CA GLY A 180 25.83 4.68 19.60
C GLY A 180 25.38 5.09 21.00
N GLY A 181 25.48 4.14 21.94
CA GLY A 181 26.06 4.42 23.25
C GLY A 181 25.23 4.10 24.49
N SER A 182 25.41 2.90 25.04
CA SER A 182 25.58 2.67 26.48
C SER A 182 26.43 1.39 26.59
N SER A 183 27.75 1.53 26.60
CA SER A 183 28.61 1.81 27.76
C SER A 183 28.54 0.70 28.82
N MET A 184 29.73 0.14 29.07
CA MET A 184 30.10 -0.78 30.14
C MET A 184 29.40 -0.51 31.48
N GLY A 185 28.97 -1.61 32.09
CA GLY A 185 28.83 -1.84 33.52
C GLY A 185 29.09 -3.32 33.77
#